data_AF-A0A8T0NU34-F1
#
_entry.id   AF-A0A8T0NU34-F1
#
_cell.length_a   1.000
_cell.length_b   1.000
_cell.length_c   1.000
_cell.angle_alpha   90.00
_cell.angle_beta   90.00
_cell.angle_gamma   90.00
#
_symmetry.space_group_name_H-M   'P 1'
#
loop_
_entity.id
_entity.type
_entity.pdbx_description
1 polymer ?
#
loop_
_entity_poly.entity_id
_entity_poly.type
_entity_poly.pdbx_seq_one_letter_code
_entity_poly.pdbx_strand_id
1 'polypeptide(L)'
;MGAAANRHYRRKMKAPESQTARNVMQQAHSHCNIWFICKGKLIFFREANYCLLTKSKSARPTCSVGNPKMDLQSYIQPNLEAKTSEYMYIKEMKQRQEAEEELSQQKKEKESLKQVILMLQNELDWYRYHSNENANALQEANQQKHLLEHHISEYNKVKRELDDAVKEARGMRMEKELTAPCAYGAMNSEFSLLELEQATQVFSSSLNIGRGGFGSVYKGFLRSTTVAIKILNTESLHAQSQFQQEVAILSRVRHPNLVTLIGACPEASALVYEFLPNGSLEDRLNCLDNTLPLTWQVRIRIIREVCSALIFLHKHKPHPVVHGDLKPGNILLDANLLSKVSDFGISHILLESSVTGSDAHFTSQPMGTPAYMDPEFFGTGELTPQSDTYSFGVTILRLLTGRAPLRLIRVVQGALDDDDLHSVLDHSAGEWPLGQAEQLARIGLQCSEISRQKRPDLQRNVWRVIDPMVKEAPAPLSQSFRSMFSESSRAVTTPSYFLCPISQVVMRDPQVAADGFTYEADALRRWLDSGHDTSPVTKKSLSNRDTIPNHALRSAIQEFLRQNKLQDLFAQG
;
A
#
# COMPACT_ATOMS: atom_id res chain seq x y z
N MET A 1 -28.46 20.55 24.34
CA MET A 1 -27.82 20.72 23.02
C MET A 1 -28.84 21.30 22.06
N GLY A 2 -28.65 22.54 21.60
CA GLY A 2 -29.53 23.16 20.60
C GLY A 2 -28.81 23.30 19.25
N ALA A 3 -29.39 22.72 18.20
CA ALA A 3 -28.85 22.79 16.84
C ALA A 3 -29.08 24.19 16.25
N ALA A 4 -28.02 24.99 16.16
CA ALA A 4 -28.06 26.23 15.38
C ALA A 4 -28.00 25.88 13.89
N ALA A 5 -29.00 26.28 13.10
CA ALA A 5 -29.00 26.07 11.66
C ALA A 5 -27.82 26.80 11.00
N ASN A 6 -27.09 26.09 10.13
CA ASN A 6 -25.85 26.54 9.47
C ASN A 6 -25.95 27.93 8.82
N ARG A 7 -27.12 28.31 8.32
CA ARG A 7 -27.37 29.58 7.61
C ARG A 7 -27.18 30.85 8.45
N HIS A 8 -27.18 30.74 9.79
CA HIS A 8 -26.99 31.89 10.68
C HIS A 8 -25.63 31.89 11.40
N TYR A 9 -24.74 30.94 11.09
CA TYR A 9 -23.44 30.86 11.75
C TYR A 9 -22.42 31.85 11.17
N ARG A 10 -21.81 32.66 12.04
CA ARG A 10 -20.65 33.51 11.71
C ARG A 10 -19.51 33.19 12.67
N ARG A 11 -18.27 33.18 12.17
CA ARG A 11 -17.06 32.78 12.93
C ARG A 11 -16.78 33.66 14.17
N LYS A 12 -17.36 34.87 14.25
CA LYS A 12 -17.25 35.82 15.36
C LYS A 12 -18.50 35.91 16.25
N MET A 13 -19.46 34.99 16.06
CA MET A 13 -20.72 35.00 16.79
C MET A 13 -20.49 34.69 18.28
N LYS A 14 -21.08 35.51 19.16
CA LYS A 14 -21.00 35.35 20.62
C LYS A 14 -22.35 34.99 21.27
N ALA A 15 -23.43 34.93 20.50
CA ALA A 15 -24.78 34.57 20.97
C ALA A 15 -25.60 33.97 19.81
N PRO A 16 -26.55 33.06 20.08
CA PRO A 16 -27.32 32.42 19.01
C PRO A 16 -28.36 33.38 18.39
N GLU A 17 -28.36 33.49 17.06
CA GLU A 17 -29.29 34.36 16.30
C GLU A 17 -30.51 33.61 15.72
N SER A 18 -30.54 32.28 15.79
CA SER A 18 -31.71 31.52 15.33
C SER A 18 -32.89 31.72 16.27
N GLN A 19 -34.08 31.94 15.70
CA GLN A 19 -35.31 32.09 16.47
C GLN A 19 -35.58 30.89 17.39
N THR A 20 -35.31 29.67 16.92
CA THR A 20 -35.44 28.44 17.70
C THR A 20 -34.49 28.44 18.90
N ALA A 21 -33.24 28.88 18.70
CA ALA A 21 -32.23 28.92 19.77
C ALA A 21 -32.56 29.99 20.83
N ARG A 22 -33.08 31.15 20.43
CA ARG A 22 -33.57 32.18 21.35
C ARG A 22 -34.78 31.69 22.16
N ASN A 23 -35.72 30.99 21.53
CA ASN A 23 -36.87 30.41 22.24
C ASN A 23 -36.42 29.39 23.29
N VAL A 24 -35.47 28.52 22.96
CA VAL A 24 -34.89 27.57 23.93
C VAL A 24 -34.21 28.30 25.09
N MET A 25 -33.50 29.40 24.84
CA MET A 25 -32.89 30.20 25.92
C MET A 25 -33.92 30.86 26.85
N GLN A 26 -35.07 31.28 26.34
CA GLN A 26 -36.11 31.95 27.13
C GLN A 26 -37.00 30.97 27.88
N GLN A 27 -37.36 29.84 27.26
CA GLN A 27 -38.33 28.89 27.83
C GLN A 27 -37.69 27.84 28.74
N ALA A 28 -36.39 27.55 28.59
CA ALA A 28 -35.73 26.58 29.43
C ALA A 28 -35.54 27.11 30.86
N HIS A 29 -35.97 26.32 31.84
CA HIS A 29 -35.92 26.64 33.27
C HIS A 29 -34.54 27.14 33.70
N SER A 30 -34.50 28.07 34.66
CA SER A 30 -33.26 28.69 35.19
C SER A 30 -32.26 27.71 35.82
N HIS A 31 -32.67 26.46 36.07
CA HIS A 31 -31.83 25.40 36.64
C HIS A 31 -31.17 24.52 35.58
N CYS A 32 -31.37 24.80 34.29
CA CYS A 32 -30.81 24.02 33.19
C CYS A 32 -29.57 24.69 32.60
N ASN A 33 -28.48 23.92 32.51
CA ASN A 33 -27.30 24.26 31.72
C ASN A 33 -27.60 24.09 30.22
N ILE A 34 -27.20 25.06 29.39
CA ILE A 34 -27.46 25.03 27.95
C ILE A 34 -26.21 25.37 27.15
N TRP A 35 -25.86 24.50 26.21
CA TRP A 35 -24.76 24.68 25.24
C TRP A 35 -25.29 24.78 23.81
N PHE A 36 -24.78 25.77 23.07
CA PHE A 36 -24.97 25.91 21.63
C PHE A 36 -23.65 25.67 20.89
N ILE A 37 -23.64 24.63 20.07
CA ILE A 37 -22.44 24.18 19.33
C ILE A 37 -22.77 24.21 17.83
N CYS A 38 -21.87 24.75 17.02
CA CYS A 38 -21.96 24.70 15.56
C CYS A 38 -20.59 24.34 14.97
N LYS A 39 -20.55 23.35 14.05
CA LYS A 39 -19.31 22.84 13.43
C LYS A 39 -18.19 22.52 14.45
N GLY A 40 -18.56 21.87 15.56
CA GLY A 40 -17.62 21.49 16.63
C GLY A 40 -17.10 22.64 17.49
N LYS A 41 -17.63 23.86 17.35
CA LYS A 41 -17.24 25.02 18.17
C LYS A 41 -18.38 25.48 19.07
N LEU A 42 -18.07 25.67 20.36
CA LEU A 42 -19.00 26.25 21.33
C LEU A 42 -19.17 27.74 21.03
N ILE A 43 -20.41 28.17 20.81
CA ILE A 43 -20.75 29.56 20.50
C ILE A 43 -21.19 30.29 21.77
N PHE A 44 -22.00 29.66 22.59
CA PHE A 44 -22.61 30.27 23.76
C PHE A 44 -22.97 29.22 24.82
N PHE A 45 -22.86 29.60 26.09
CA PHE A 45 -23.17 28.77 27.26
C PHE A 45 -23.99 29.58 28.29
N ARG A 46 -25.05 28.96 28.83
CA ARG A 46 -25.84 29.48 29.95
C ARG A 46 -25.76 28.51 31.11
N GLU A 47 -25.27 28.99 32.24
CA GLU A 47 -25.15 28.23 33.49
C GLU A 47 -26.43 28.33 34.34
N ALA A 48 -26.74 27.27 35.06
CA ALA A 48 -27.90 27.19 35.94
C ALA A 48 -27.72 28.02 37.22
N ASN A 49 -28.76 28.77 37.62
CA ASN A 49 -28.72 29.62 38.81
C ASN A 49 -29.28 28.87 40.02
N TYR A 50 -28.41 28.53 40.98
CA TYR A 50 -28.78 27.86 42.23
C TYR A 50 -28.62 28.81 43.42
N CYS A 51 -29.53 29.76 43.61
CA CYS A 51 -29.52 30.59 44.82
C CYS A 51 -30.93 31.03 45.18
N LEU A 52 -31.49 30.44 46.26
CA LEU A 52 -32.38 31.04 47.27
C LEU A 52 -33.10 29.95 48.08
N LEU A 53 -32.57 29.62 49.25
CA LEU A 53 -33.32 29.08 50.39
C LEU A 53 -32.64 29.55 51.68
N THR A 54 -33.05 30.70 52.23
CA THR A 54 -33.23 30.87 53.69
C THR A 54 -33.80 32.24 54.07
N LYS A 55 -34.93 32.15 54.80
CA LYS A 55 -35.41 32.98 55.94
C LYS A 55 -36.11 34.33 55.70
N SER A 56 -37.36 34.39 56.19
CA SER A 56 -37.91 35.55 56.92
C SER A 56 -38.99 35.11 57.94
N LYS A 57 -38.95 35.67 59.17
CA LYS A 57 -40.06 36.44 59.82
C LYS A 57 -39.97 36.50 61.35
N SER A 58 -40.07 37.74 61.84
CA SER A 58 -40.55 38.22 63.15
C SER A 58 -40.30 39.75 63.17
N ALA A 59 -41.03 40.68 63.77
CA ALA A 59 -42.42 40.91 64.20
C ALA A 59 -42.43 42.39 64.68
N ARG A 60 -43.55 43.15 64.59
CA ARG A 60 -43.69 44.52 65.15
C ARG A 60 -44.73 44.55 66.29
N PRO A 61 -44.65 45.54 67.21
CA PRO A 61 -45.83 46.33 67.66
C PRO A 61 -45.50 47.85 67.72
N THR A 62 -46.32 48.84 67.30
CA THR A 62 -47.65 49.43 67.67
C THR A 62 -47.71 50.39 68.87
N CYS A 63 -48.46 51.49 68.67
CA CYS A 63 -49.13 52.46 69.58
C CYS A 63 -48.61 53.93 69.45
N SER A 64 -49.37 54.92 68.91
CA SER A 64 -50.59 55.64 69.37
C SER A 64 -50.32 56.44 70.68
N VAL A 65 -50.55 57.74 70.85
CA VAL A 65 -51.71 58.64 70.59
C VAL A 65 -51.26 60.09 70.82
N GLY A 66 -51.93 61.08 70.20
CA GLY A 66 -52.19 62.38 70.87
C GLY A 66 -51.60 63.64 70.22
N ASN A 67 -52.41 64.32 69.41
CA ASN A 67 -52.15 65.71 68.99
C ASN A 67 -52.68 66.68 70.06
N PRO A 68 -51.98 67.80 70.27
CA PRO A 68 -52.63 69.10 70.30
C PRO A 68 -52.09 69.97 69.15
N LYS A 69 -53.00 70.75 68.54
CA LYS A 69 -52.70 71.68 67.44
C LYS A 69 -51.58 72.65 67.83
N MET A 70 -50.36 72.34 67.43
CA MET A 70 -49.30 73.33 67.19
C MET A 70 -49.30 73.66 65.71
N ASP A 71 -49.03 74.92 65.40
CA ASP A 71 -48.92 75.48 64.06
C ASP A 71 -47.89 74.69 63.24
N LEU A 72 -48.38 73.69 62.50
CA LEU A 72 -47.56 72.63 61.93
C LEU A 72 -46.79 73.12 60.70
N GLN A 73 -47.19 74.24 60.07
CA GLN A 73 -46.58 74.72 58.84
C GLN A 73 -45.28 75.51 59.04
N SER A 74 -45.09 76.20 60.18
CA SER A 74 -43.88 76.98 60.45
C SER A 74 -42.69 76.14 60.94
N TYR A 75 -42.94 74.97 61.53
CA TYR A 75 -41.91 74.02 61.99
C TYR A 75 -41.63 72.87 61.00
N ILE A 76 -42.60 72.48 60.16
CA ILE A 76 -42.41 71.38 59.19
C ILE A 76 -41.58 71.83 57.99
N GLN A 77 -41.79 73.03 57.46
CA GLN A 77 -41.20 73.45 56.19
C GLN A 77 -39.65 73.47 56.21
N PRO A 78 -38.96 74.15 57.16
CA PRO A 78 -37.50 74.14 57.21
C PRO A 78 -36.92 72.77 57.61
N ASN A 79 -37.65 71.98 58.40
CA ASN A 79 -37.22 70.64 58.82
C ASN A 79 -37.37 69.62 57.67
N LEU A 80 -38.38 69.80 56.82
CA LEU A 80 -38.57 69.01 55.61
C LEU A 80 -37.49 69.36 54.59
N GLU A 81 -37.18 70.64 54.37
CA GLU A 81 -36.12 71.12 53.48
C GLU A 81 -34.71 70.69 53.93
N ALA A 82 -34.43 70.70 55.24
CA ALA A 82 -33.19 70.16 55.80
C ALA A 82 -33.08 68.64 55.55
N LYS A 83 -34.16 67.89 55.74
CA LYS A 83 -34.21 66.43 55.48
C LYS A 83 -34.12 66.09 54.00
N THR A 84 -34.72 66.87 53.10
CA THR A 84 -34.52 66.68 51.65
C THR A 84 -33.08 67.00 51.25
N SER A 85 -32.47 68.04 51.82
CA SER A 85 -31.07 68.39 51.55
C SER A 85 -30.10 67.30 52.03
N GLU A 86 -30.33 66.77 53.23
CA GLU A 86 -29.57 65.64 53.79
C GLU A 86 -29.74 64.36 52.94
N TYR A 87 -30.97 64.05 52.52
CA TYR A 87 -31.24 62.92 51.63
C TYR A 87 -30.54 63.07 50.27
N MET A 88 -30.57 64.27 49.67
CA MET A 88 -29.89 64.54 48.41
C MET A 88 -28.37 64.43 48.54
N TYR A 89 -27.80 64.90 49.65
CA TYR A 89 -26.37 64.76 49.95
C TYR A 89 -25.95 63.28 50.11
N ILE A 90 -26.72 62.49 50.86
CA ILE A 90 -26.46 61.04 51.02
C ILE A 90 -26.57 60.31 49.68
N LYS A 91 -27.57 60.67 48.87
CA LYS A 91 -27.75 60.10 47.52
C LYS A 91 -26.57 60.42 46.61
N GLU A 92 -26.08 61.66 46.63
CA GLU A 92 -24.92 62.07 45.85
C GLU A 92 -23.63 61.37 46.32
N MET A 93 -23.41 61.28 47.63
CA MET A 93 -22.27 60.54 48.20
C MET A 93 -22.27 59.07 47.78
N LYS A 94 -23.44 58.43 47.80
CA LYS A 94 -23.58 57.04 47.36
C LYS A 94 -23.28 56.88 45.86
N GLN A 95 -23.77 57.80 45.03
CA GLN A 95 -23.48 57.80 43.59
C GLN A 95 -21.99 58.02 43.30
N ARG A 96 -21.31 58.88 44.08
CA ARG A 96 -19.86 59.08 43.96
C ARG A 96 -19.08 57.82 44.34
N GLN A 97 -19.48 57.15 45.42
CA GLN A 97 -18.84 55.89 45.83
C GLN A 97 -19.02 54.79 44.77
N GLU A 98 -20.24 54.62 44.23
CA GLU A 98 -20.51 53.67 43.14
C GLU A 98 -19.66 53.98 41.89
N ALA A 99 -19.53 55.26 41.51
CA ALA A 99 -18.69 55.67 40.39
C ALA A 99 -17.18 55.45 40.62
N GLU A 100 -16.69 55.63 41.85
CA GLU A 100 -15.29 55.37 42.20
C GLU A 100 -14.95 53.87 42.18
N GLU A 101 -15.88 53.02 42.63
CA GLU A 101 -15.75 51.57 42.56
C GLU A 101 -15.73 51.08 41.11
N GLU A 102 -16.63 51.59 40.26
CA GLU A 102 -16.63 51.31 38.82
C GLU A 102 -15.32 51.75 38.14
N LEU A 103 -14.82 52.94 38.47
CA LEU A 103 -13.55 53.44 37.92
C LEU A 103 -12.36 52.59 38.37
N SER A 104 -12.36 52.12 39.62
CA SER A 104 -11.35 51.20 40.15
C SER A 104 -11.37 49.86 39.41
N GLN A 105 -12.56 49.33 39.15
CA GLN A 105 -12.75 48.10 38.38
C GLN A 105 -12.26 48.26 36.93
N GLN A 106 -12.63 49.36 36.26
CA GLN A 106 -12.15 49.65 34.90
C GLN A 106 -10.63 49.81 34.82
N LYS A 107 -9.99 50.39 35.85
CA LYS A 107 -8.52 50.49 35.91
C LYS A 107 -7.87 49.11 36.02
N LYS A 108 -8.41 48.19 36.81
CA LYS A 108 -7.92 46.80 36.92
C LYS A 108 -8.08 46.06 35.59
N GLU A 109 -9.23 46.20 34.92
CA GLU A 109 -9.47 45.62 33.61
C GLU A 109 -8.51 46.16 32.55
N LYS A 110 -8.28 47.47 32.51
CA LYS A 110 -7.31 48.10 31.61
C LYS A 110 -5.90 47.53 31.82
N GLU A 111 -5.49 47.31 33.08
CA GLU A 111 -4.17 46.76 33.38
C GLU A 111 -4.07 45.29 32.96
N SER A 112 -5.13 44.50 33.17
CA SER A 112 -5.19 43.11 32.68
C SER A 112 -5.09 43.04 31.15
N LEU A 113 -5.76 43.96 30.44
CA LEU A 113 -5.71 44.03 28.98
C LEU A 113 -4.31 44.41 28.46
N LYS A 114 -3.60 45.30 29.15
CA LYS A 114 -2.20 45.62 28.80
C LYS A 114 -1.30 44.39 28.89
N GLN A 115 -1.46 43.57 29.93
CA GLN A 115 -0.69 42.33 30.08
C GLN A 115 -0.97 41.35 28.93
N VAL A 116 -2.24 41.21 28.54
CA VAL A 116 -2.62 40.37 27.40
C VAL A 116 -2.05 40.91 26.08
N ILE A 117 -2.08 42.23 25.86
CA ILE A 117 -1.49 42.86 24.67
C ILE A 117 0.02 42.59 24.60
N LEU A 118 0.73 42.71 25.73
CA LEU A 118 2.16 42.44 25.80
C LEU A 118 2.49 40.96 25.47
N MET A 119 1.69 40.02 25.99
CA MET A 119 1.84 38.59 25.65
C MET A 119 1.63 38.34 24.15
N LEU A 120 0.59 38.93 23.56
CA LEU A 120 0.31 38.79 22.13
C LEU A 120 1.39 39.42 21.25
N GLN A 121 1.98 40.54 21.68
CA GLN A 121 3.11 41.17 20.98
C GLN A 121 4.33 40.26 20.96
N ASN A 122 4.70 39.66 22.10
CA ASN A 122 5.81 38.72 22.18
C ASN A 122 5.58 37.49 21.28
N GLU A 123 4.35 36.96 21.24
CA GLU A 123 4.00 35.83 20.38
C GLU A 123 4.13 36.22 18.89
N LEU A 124 3.67 37.42 18.53
CA LEU A 124 3.78 37.93 17.16
C LEU A 124 5.24 38.10 16.71
N ASP A 125 6.10 38.60 17.60
CA ASP A 125 7.52 38.77 17.32
C ASP A 125 8.24 37.42 17.19
N TRP A 126 7.85 36.41 18.00
CA TRP A 126 8.32 35.04 17.84
C TRP A 126 7.98 34.47 16.46
N TYR A 127 6.73 34.63 16.00
CA TYR A 127 6.32 34.18 14.65
C TYR A 127 7.06 34.93 13.54
N ARG A 128 7.30 36.23 13.69
CA ARG A 128 8.05 37.03 12.71
C ARG A 128 9.50 36.55 12.58
N TYR A 129 10.15 36.24 13.71
CA TYR A 129 11.51 35.72 13.72
C TYR A 129 11.61 34.39 12.96
N HIS A 130 10.76 33.41 13.30
CA HIS A 130 10.75 32.09 12.66
C HIS A 130 10.34 32.15 11.18
N SER A 131 9.44 33.06 10.81
CA SER A 131 9.08 33.27 9.39
C SER A 131 10.27 33.79 8.58
N ASN A 132 11.12 34.63 9.17
CA ASN A 132 12.30 35.16 8.50
C ASN A 132 13.41 34.10 8.38
N GLU A 133 13.61 33.29 9.42
CA GLU A 133 14.54 32.16 9.40
C GLU A 133 14.15 31.12 8.32
N ASN A 134 12.86 30.79 8.23
CA ASN A 134 12.34 29.93 7.16
C ASN A 134 12.51 30.52 5.76
N ALA A 135 12.38 31.84 5.60
CA ALA A 135 12.60 32.51 4.32
C ALA A 135 14.07 32.44 3.90
N ASN A 136 15.01 32.59 4.84
CA ASN A 136 16.44 32.45 4.59
C ASN A 136 16.80 31.01 4.22
N ALA A 137 16.29 30.02 4.96
CA ALA A 137 16.51 28.60 4.66
C ALA A 137 15.95 28.22 3.27
N LEU A 138 14.80 28.79 2.88
CA LEU A 138 14.23 28.60 1.55
C LEU A 138 15.10 29.21 0.45
N GLN A 139 15.73 30.37 0.71
CA GLN A 139 16.65 31.00 -0.23
C GLN A 139 17.92 30.16 -0.41
N GLU A 140 18.49 29.62 0.67
CA GLU A 140 19.65 28.71 0.60
C GLU A 140 19.33 27.42 -0.16
N ALA A 141 18.15 26.83 0.10
CA ALA A 141 17.68 25.64 -0.62
C ALA A 141 17.51 25.91 -2.13
N ASN A 142 17.03 27.10 -2.51
CA ASN A 142 16.92 27.50 -3.92
C ASN A 142 18.29 27.71 -4.58
N GLN A 143 19.29 28.23 -3.86
CA GLN A 143 20.65 28.33 -4.37
C GLN A 143 21.27 26.95 -4.60
N GLN A 144 21.09 26.02 -3.65
CA GLN A 144 21.55 24.64 -3.81
C GLN A 144 20.86 23.92 -4.97
N LYS A 145 19.56 24.19 -5.18
CA LYS A 145 18.81 23.67 -6.32
C LYS A 145 19.42 24.12 -7.66
N HIS A 146 19.75 25.40 -7.80
CA HIS A 146 20.41 25.90 -9.01
C HIS A 146 21.79 25.28 -9.25
N LEU A 147 22.56 25.06 -8.18
CA LEU A 147 23.85 24.37 -8.27
C LEU A 147 23.68 22.92 -8.76
N LEU A 148 22.66 22.22 -8.25
CA LEU A 148 22.33 20.86 -8.65
C LEU A 148 21.86 20.79 -10.11
N GLU A 149 21.03 21.75 -10.55
CA GLU A 149 20.60 21.86 -11.96
C GLU A 149 21.79 22.06 -12.90
N HIS A 150 22.77 22.89 -12.51
CA HIS A 150 24.02 23.05 -13.25
C HIS A 150 24.81 21.74 -13.32
N HIS A 151 24.97 21.03 -12.20
CA HIS A 151 25.67 19.73 -12.17
C HIS A 151 24.96 18.68 -13.03
N ILE A 152 23.63 18.65 -13.04
CA ILE A 152 22.84 17.78 -13.91
C ILE A 152 23.08 18.12 -15.38
N SER A 153 23.13 19.40 -15.73
CA SER A 153 23.44 19.85 -17.09
C SER A 153 24.83 19.37 -17.54
N GLU A 154 25.85 19.55 -16.70
CA GLU A 154 27.21 19.11 -16.98
C GLU A 154 27.31 17.57 -17.10
N TYR A 155 26.65 16.85 -16.19
CA TYR A 155 26.55 15.38 -16.27
C TYR A 155 25.91 14.93 -17.59
N ASN A 156 24.82 15.57 -18.01
CA ASN A 156 24.15 15.26 -19.27
C ASN A 156 25.00 15.59 -20.50
N LYS A 157 25.90 16.59 -20.41
CA LYS A 157 26.87 16.89 -21.46
C LYS A 157 27.90 15.77 -21.58
N VAL A 158 28.53 15.39 -20.48
CA VAL A 158 29.51 14.29 -20.43
C VAL A 158 28.87 12.96 -20.86
N LYS A 159 27.62 12.70 -20.45
CA LYS A 159 26.88 11.51 -20.85
C LYS A 159 26.65 11.45 -22.37
N ARG A 160 26.31 12.58 -23.01
CA ARG A 160 26.18 12.64 -24.48
C ARG A 160 27.51 12.35 -25.18
N GLU A 161 28.60 12.91 -24.68
CA GLU A 161 29.95 12.63 -25.21
C GLU A 161 30.33 11.14 -25.08
N LEU A 162 29.95 10.51 -23.95
CA LEU A 162 30.13 9.07 -23.75
C LEU A 162 29.25 8.24 -24.67
N ASP A 163 27.97 8.60 -24.85
CA ASP A 163 27.03 7.89 -25.71
C ASP A 163 27.48 7.96 -27.19
N ASP A 164 27.99 9.11 -27.63
CA ASP A 164 28.57 9.30 -28.96
C ASP A 164 29.84 8.46 -29.15
N ALA A 165 30.74 8.44 -28.16
CA ALA A 165 31.95 7.61 -28.19
C ALA A 165 31.62 6.10 -28.17
N VAL A 166 30.59 5.69 -27.42
CA VAL A 166 30.11 4.29 -27.39
C VAL A 166 29.47 3.92 -28.73
N LYS A 167 28.72 4.82 -29.36
CA LYS A 167 28.14 4.61 -30.70
C LYS A 167 29.23 4.46 -31.76
N GLU A 168 30.29 5.27 -31.69
CA GLU A 168 31.45 5.18 -32.56
C GLU A 168 32.22 3.86 -32.34
N ALA A 169 32.44 3.47 -31.08
CA ALA A 169 33.08 2.20 -30.73
C ALA A 169 32.24 0.96 -31.14
N ARG A 170 30.91 1.07 -31.11
CA ARG A 170 29.98 0.03 -31.62
C ARG A 170 30.02 -0.04 -33.14
N GLY A 171 30.08 1.08 -33.85
CA GLY A 171 30.28 1.12 -35.30
C GLY A 171 31.57 0.39 -35.72
N MET A 172 32.67 0.65 -34.99
CA MET A 172 33.95 -0.04 -35.21
C MET A 172 33.96 -1.53 -34.81
N ARG A 173 33.08 -1.96 -33.87
CA ARG A 173 32.90 -3.38 -33.52
C ARG A 173 32.02 -4.13 -34.51
N MET A 174 31.00 -3.48 -35.06
CA MET A 174 30.06 -4.08 -36.01
C MET A 174 30.72 -4.46 -37.35
N GLU A 175 31.75 -3.72 -37.79
CA GLU A 175 32.61 -4.11 -38.91
C GLU A 175 33.55 -5.29 -38.59
N LYS A 176 33.88 -5.53 -37.32
CA LYS A 176 34.74 -6.65 -36.87
C LYS A 176 33.96 -7.92 -36.47
N GLU A 177 32.69 -7.81 -36.11
CA GLU A 177 31.87 -8.92 -35.59
C GLU A 177 31.17 -9.76 -36.68
N LEU A 178 31.26 -9.38 -37.97
CA LEU A 178 30.83 -10.22 -39.11
C LEU A 178 31.67 -11.51 -39.30
N THR A 179 32.67 -11.77 -38.44
CA THR A 179 33.54 -12.96 -38.53
C THR A 179 33.79 -13.70 -37.21
N ALA A 180 33.03 -13.46 -36.14
CA ALA A 180 33.21 -14.19 -34.87
C ALA A 180 31.88 -14.70 -34.27
N PRO A 181 31.71 -16.02 -34.00
CA PRO A 181 30.54 -16.55 -33.33
C PRO A 181 30.59 -16.22 -31.83
N CYS A 182 29.62 -15.43 -31.34
CA CYS A 182 29.47 -15.16 -29.91
C CYS A 182 28.56 -16.22 -29.28
N ALA A 183 29.13 -17.05 -28.41
CA ALA A 183 28.43 -18.13 -27.72
C ALA A 183 27.59 -17.56 -26.55
N TYR A 184 26.33 -17.22 -26.83
CA TYR A 184 25.31 -17.04 -25.80
C TYR A 184 24.89 -18.42 -25.27
N GLY A 185 25.17 -18.69 -23.99
CA GLY A 185 24.69 -19.89 -23.32
C GLY A 185 23.16 -19.93 -23.28
N ALA A 186 22.59 -20.84 -24.07
CA ALA A 186 21.25 -21.42 -23.96
C ALA A 186 20.09 -20.48 -23.55
N MET A 187 19.78 -19.47 -24.37
CA MET A 187 18.40 -19.01 -24.49
C MET A 187 17.73 -19.80 -25.61
N ASN A 188 16.66 -20.53 -25.29
CA ASN A 188 16.07 -21.50 -26.21
C ASN A 188 15.15 -20.86 -27.28
N SER A 189 14.94 -19.55 -27.29
CA SER A 189 14.22 -18.83 -28.35
C SER A 189 14.60 -17.35 -28.39
N GLU A 190 15.48 -16.99 -29.31
CA GLU A 190 15.70 -15.60 -29.71
C GLU A 190 14.63 -15.21 -30.74
N PHE A 191 14.08 -14.01 -30.59
CA PHE A 191 13.10 -13.42 -31.51
C PHE A 191 13.72 -12.22 -32.22
N SER A 192 13.40 -12.06 -33.50
CA SER A 192 13.80 -10.87 -34.27
C SER A 192 12.87 -9.69 -34.02
N LEU A 193 13.37 -8.46 -34.20
CA LEU A 193 12.53 -7.26 -34.11
C LEU A 193 11.32 -7.34 -35.06
N LEU A 194 11.53 -7.85 -36.29
CA LEU A 194 10.48 -8.00 -37.30
C LEU A 194 9.34 -8.92 -36.83
N GLU A 195 9.66 -10.04 -36.17
CA GLU A 195 8.64 -10.93 -35.58
C GLU A 195 7.81 -10.19 -34.51
N LEU A 196 8.46 -9.39 -33.66
CA LEU A 196 7.78 -8.63 -32.62
C LEU A 196 6.89 -7.53 -33.19
N GLU A 197 7.35 -6.81 -34.21
CA GLU A 197 6.57 -5.80 -34.91
C GLU A 197 5.34 -6.41 -35.57
N GLN A 198 5.48 -7.54 -36.26
CA GLN A 198 4.35 -8.25 -36.85
C GLN A 198 3.34 -8.70 -35.79
N ALA A 199 3.82 -9.27 -34.68
CA ALA A 199 2.96 -9.75 -33.60
C ALA A 199 2.20 -8.64 -32.87
N THR A 200 2.73 -7.41 -32.87
CA THR A 200 2.18 -6.26 -32.14
C THR A 200 1.60 -5.18 -33.04
N GLN A 201 1.50 -5.44 -34.36
CA GLN A 201 1.08 -4.45 -35.36
C GLN A 201 1.89 -3.15 -35.25
N VAL A 202 3.21 -3.30 -35.25
CA VAL A 202 4.19 -2.21 -35.09
C VAL A 202 3.96 -1.49 -33.75
N PHE A 203 3.88 -2.27 -32.67
CA PHE A 203 3.68 -1.77 -31.29
C PHE A 203 2.48 -0.82 -31.15
N SER A 204 1.35 -1.21 -31.77
CA SER A 204 0.12 -0.45 -31.76
C SER A 204 -0.36 -0.17 -30.33
N SER A 205 -0.79 1.07 -30.06
CA SER A 205 -1.33 1.48 -28.77
C SER A 205 -2.57 0.67 -28.35
N SER A 206 -3.32 0.15 -29.31
CA SER A 206 -4.48 -0.73 -29.07
C SER A 206 -4.13 -2.08 -28.45
N LEU A 207 -2.88 -2.53 -28.62
CA LEU A 207 -2.35 -3.76 -28.05
C LEU A 207 -1.50 -3.52 -26.81
N ASN A 208 -1.33 -2.26 -26.40
CA ASN A 208 -0.63 -1.92 -25.16
C ASN A 208 -1.50 -2.32 -23.97
N ILE A 209 -1.00 -3.26 -23.17
CA ILE A 209 -1.69 -3.80 -21.98
C ILE A 209 -1.10 -3.27 -20.68
N GLY A 210 -0.06 -2.44 -20.73
CA GLY A 210 0.56 -1.89 -19.54
C GLY A 210 1.73 -0.97 -19.86
N ARG A 211 1.87 0.10 -19.09
CA ARG A 211 3.01 1.02 -19.14
C ARG A 211 3.49 1.31 -17.73
N GLY A 212 4.78 1.12 -17.46
CA GLY A 212 5.38 1.33 -16.15
C GLY A 212 6.79 1.89 -16.24
N GLY A 213 7.45 2.05 -15.08
CA GLY A 213 8.83 2.55 -15.00
C GLY A 213 9.86 1.70 -15.75
N PHE A 214 9.53 0.42 -15.97
CA PHE A 214 10.38 -0.54 -16.68
C PHE A 214 10.08 -0.64 -18.19
N GLY A 215 9.14 0.14 -18.73
CA GLY A 215 8.81 0.15 -20.15
C GLY A 215 7.34 -0.11 -20.46
N SER A 216 7.07 -0.57 -21.68
CA SER A 216 5.71 -0.83 -22.19
C SER A 216 5.52 -2.32 -22.48
N VAL A 217 4.33 -2.83 -22.18
CA VAL A 217 3.97 -4.24 -22.41
C VAL A 217 2.86 -4.30 -23.43
N TYR A 218 3.06 -5.11 -24.47
CA TYR A 218 2.11 -5.31 -25.55
C TYR A 218 1.60 -6.75 -25.56
N LYS A 219 0.31 -6.93 -25.81
CA LYS A 219 -0.23 -8.23 -26.16
C LYS A 219 0.16 -8.53 -27.61
N GLY A 220 0.75 -9.70 -27.84
CA GLY A 220 1.14 -10.14 -29.16
C GLY A 220 0.65 -11.55 -29.47
N PHE A 221 0.72 -11.92 -30.74
CA PHE A 221 0.51 -13.29 -31.20
C PHE A 221 1.76 -13.76 -31.95
N LEU A 222 2.56 -14.62 -31.31
CA LEU A 222 3.82 -15.12 -31.84
C LEU A 222 3.75 -16.64 -31.96
N ARG A 223 4.11 -17.18 -33.13
CA ARG A 223 4.22 -18.63 -33.37
C ARG A 223 3.01 -19.41 -32.81
N SER A 224 1.81 -18.96 -33.20
CA SER A 224 0.52 -19.53 -32.78
C SER A 224 0.19 -19.42 -31.27
N THR A 225 0.92 -18.61 -30.51
CA THR A 225 0.75 -18.42 -29.06
C THR A 225 0.47 -16.96 -28.73
N THR A 226 -0.50 -16.72 -27.83
CA THR A 226 -0.71 -15.37 -27.28
C THR A 226 0.35 -15.08 -26.23
N VAL A 227 1.05 -13.96 -26.37
CA VAL A 227 2.20 -13.58 -25.54
C VAL A 227 2.08 -12.17 -24.99
N ALA A 228 2.86 -11.86 -23.96
CA ALA A 228 3.10 -10.51 -23.49
C ALA A 228 4.53 -10.10 -23.84
N ILE A 229 4.69 -9.02 -24.59
CA ILE A 229 5.98 -8.51 -25.10
C ILE A 229 6.30 -7.22 -24.34
N LYS A 230 7.26 -7.30 -23.41
CA LYS A 230 7.75 -6.16 -22.62
C LYS A 230 8.94 -5.53 -23.35
N ILE A 231 8.78 -4.29 -23.77
CA ILE A 231 9.85 -3.48 -24.37
C ILE A 231 10.36 -2.55 -23.30
N LEU A 232 11.64 -2.66 -22.98
CA LEU A 232 12.27 -1.85 -21.95
C LEU A 232 12.50 -0.43 -22.46
N ASN A 233 12.37 0.56 -21.58
CA ASN A 233 12.57 1.96 -21.97
C ASN A 233 14.07 2.24 -22.16
N THR A 234 14.53 2.30 -23.42
CA THR A 234 15.92 2.51 -23.81
C THR A 234 16.48 3.87 -23.36
N GLU A 235 15.64 4.84 -23.04
CA GLU A 235 16.06 6.14 -22.49
C GLU A 235 16.48 6.04 -21.00
N SER A 236 16.11 4.96 -20.31
CA SER A 236 16.49 4.76 -18.91
C SER A 236 17.92 4.24 -18.80
N LEU A 237 18.71 4.85 -17.90
CA LEU A 237 20.10 4.45 -17.62
C LEU A 237 20.26 2.97 -17.22
N HIS A 238 19.18 2.33 -16.78
CA HIS A 238 19.18 0.99 -16.19
C HIS A 238 18.49 -0.05 -17.09
N ALA A 239 17.96 0.34 -18.26
CA ALA A 239 17.19 -0.57 -19.13
C ALA A 239 17.99 -1.82 -19.51
N GLN A 240 19.25 -1.63 -19.89
CA GLN A 240 20.10 -2.71 -20.39
C GLN A 240 20.53 -3.66 -19.26
N SER A 241 20.85 -3.13 -18.08
CA SER A 241 21.16 -3.96 -16.92
C SER A 241 19.94 -4.75 -16.46
N GLN A 242 18.75 -4.12 -16.44
CA GLN A 242 17.49 -4.78 -16.13
C GLN A 242 17.16 -5.90 -17.12
N PHE A 243 17.36 -5.65 -18.42
CA PHE A 243 17.20 -6.67 -19.47
C PHE A 243 18.07 -7.90 -19.20
N GLN A 244 19.37 -7.67 -19.02
CA GLN A 244 20.36 -8.74 -18.82
C GLN A 244 20.09 -9.50 -17.53
N GLN A 245 19.67 -8.80 -16.47
CA GLN A 245 19.35 -9.38 -15.18
C GLN A 245 18.11 -10.28 -15.25
N GLU A 246 17.04 -9.79 -15.87
CA GLU A 246 15.78 -10.52 -16.01
C GLU A 246 15.98 -11.78 -16.86
N VAL A 247 16.72 -11.67 -17.97
CA VAL A 247 17.18 -12.82 -18.78
C VAL A 247 18.01 -13.79 -17.95
N ALA A 248 18.99 -13.29 -17.19
CA ALA A 248 19.89 -14.14 -16.43
C ALA A 248 19.15 -14.94 -15.34
N ILE A 249 18.18 -14.34 -14.68
CA ILE A 249 17.42 -15.03 -13.64
C ILE A 249 16.40 -15.99 -14.26
N LEU A 250 15.53 -15.51 -15.15
CA LEU A 250 14.41 -16.30 -15.66
C LEU A 250 14.80 -17.41 -16.65
N SER A 251 16.01 -17.37 -17.20
CA SER A 251 16.59 -18.52 -17.93
C SER A 251 16.98 -19.68 -17.01
N ARG A 252 17.19 -19.43 -15.71
CA ARG A 252 17.71 -20.41 -14.73
C ARG A 252 16.69 -20.89 -13.71
N VAL A 253 15.59 -20.15 -13.52
CA VAL A 253 14.56 -20.46 -12.51
C VAL A 253 13.22 -20.79 -13.17
N ARG A 254 12.53 -21.82 -12.67
CA ARG A 254 11.20 -22.25 -13.12
C ARG A 254 10.37 -22.73 -11.94
N HIS A 255 9.20 -22.14 -11.75
CA HIS A 255 8.26 -22.50 -10.70
C HIS A 255 6.82 -22.15 -11.14
N PRO A 256 5.79 -22.92 -10.74
CA PRO A 256 4.40 -22.69 -11.19
C PRO A 256 3.89 -21.26 -10.91
N ASN A 257 4.33 -20.67 -9.80
CA ASN A 257 3.96 -19.32 -9.38
C ASN A 257 5.01 -18.25 -9.75
N LEU A 258 5.84 -18.51 -10.75
CA LEU A 258 6.68 -17.51 -11.41
C LEU A 258 6.24 -17.34 -12.86
N VAL A 259 6.39 -16.13 -13.39
CA VAL A 259 6.14 -15.86 -14.81
C VAL A 259 7.16 -16.60 -15.67
N THR A 260 6.69 -17.14 -16.79
CA THR A 260 7.51 -17.86 -17.75
C THR A 260 8.06 -16.90 -18.80
N LEU A 261 9.38 -16.74 -18.83
CA LEU A 261 10.09 -16.18 -19.98
C LEU A 261 10.07 -17.20 -21.13
N ILE A 262 9.46 -16.83 -22.25
CA ILE A 262 9.41 -17.60 -23.49
C ILE A 262 10.67 -17.34 -24.30
N GLY A 263 11.11 -16.08 -24.38
CA GLY A 263 12.33 -15.70 -25.07
C GLY A 263 12.60 -14.21 -25.00
N ALA A 264 13.58 -13.75 -25.77
CA ALA A 264 14.00 -12.36 -25.78
C ALA A 264 14.37 -11.90 -27.20
N CYS A 265 14.31 -10.60 -27.42
CA CYS A 265 14.81 -9.92 -28.61
C CYS A 265 15.86 -8.89 -28.16
N PRO A 266 17.17 -9.20 -28.26
CA PRO A 266 18.23 -8.29 -27.85
C PRO A 266 18.25 -6.99 -28.66
N GLU A 267 17.92 -7.04 -29.96
CA GLU A 267 17.87 -5.87 -30.85
C GLU A 267 16.93 -4.78 -30.35
N ALA A 268 15.79 -5.19 -29.78
CA ALA A 268 14.75 -4.31 -29.27
C ALA A 268 14.78 -4.12 -27.75
N SER A 269 15.76 -4.72 -27.06
CA SER A 269 15.77 -4.87 -25.59
C SER A 269 14.40 -5.34 -25.06
N ALA A 270 13.81 -6.34 -25.72
CA ALA A 270 12.45 -6.81 -25.46
C ALA A 270 12.40 -8.24 -24.93
N LEU A 271 11.46 -8.51 -24.03
CA LEU A 271 11.27 -9.78 -23.35
C LEU A 271 9.87 -10.32 -23.67
N VAL A 272 9.80 -11.61 -24.00
CA VAL A 272 8.56 -12.29 -24.40
C VAL A 272 8.13 -13.26 -23.31
N TYR A 273 6.94 -13.06 -22.76
CA TYR A 273 6.37 -13.84 -21.67
C TYR A 273 5.09 -14.56 -22.06
N GLU A 274 4.71 -15.54 -21.25
CA GLU A 274 3.33 -16.05 -21.26
C GLU A 274 2.33 -14.92 -21.02
N PHE A 275 1.21 -14.91 -21.76
CA PHE A 275 0.15 -13.94 -21.55
C PHE A 275 -0.78 -14.36 -20.41
N LEU A 276 -0.98 -13.47 -19.44
CA LEU A 276 -1.81 -13.70 -18.26
C LEU A 276 -3.06 -12.81 -18.33
N PRO A 277 -4.25 -13.38 -18.65
CA PRO A 277 -5.41 -12.61 -19.08
C PRO A 277 -6.11 -11.81 -17.98
N ASN A 278 -5.88 -12.14 -16.70
CA ASN A 278 -6.50 -11.45 -15.57
C ASN A 278 -5.65 -10.28 -15.01
N GLY A 279 -4.59 -9.89 -15.73
CA GLY A 279 -3.77 -8.73 -15.39
C GLY A 279 -3.05 -8.89 -14.05
N SER A 280 -2.74 -7.76 -13.40
CA SER A 280 -2.08 -7.74 -12.10
C SER A 280 -3.06 -7.92 -10.94
N LEU A 281 -2.54 -8.37 -9.80
CA LEU A 281 -3.29 -8.45 -8.55
C LEU A 281 -3.73 -7.07 -8.08
N GLU A 282 -2.96 -6.01 -8.36
CA GLU A 282 -3.36 -4.63 -8.06
C GLU A 282 -4.61 -4.23 -8.86
N ASP A 283 -4.67 -4.54 -10.16
CA ASP A 283 -5.85 -4.26 -11.01
C ASP A 283 -7.08 -5.00 -10.48
N ARG A 284 -6.89 -6.24 -10.03
CA ARG A 284 -7.96 -7.10 -9.52
C ARG A 284 -8.44 -6.68 -8.12
N LEU A 285 -7.56 -6.15 -7.28
CA LEU A 285 -7.95 -5.55 -6.00
C LEU A 285 -8.72 -4.24 -6.20
N ASN A 286 -8.37 -3.47 -7.23
CA ASN A 286 -9.06 -2.23 -7.59
C ASN A 286 -10.31 -2.47 -8.46
N CYS A 287 -10.65 -3.74 -8.75
CA CYS A 287 -11.78 -4.13 -9.60
C CYS A 287 -11.81 -3.40 -10.95
N LEU A 288 -10.62 -3.20 -11.56
CA LEU A 288 -10.48 -2.59 -12.89
C LEU A 288 -11.35 -3.36 -13.90
N ASP A 289 -11.85 -2.67 -14.93
CA ASP A 289 -12.75 -3.21 -15.96
C ASP A 289 -14.02 -3.88 -15.41
N ASN A 290 -14.50 -3.43 -14.24
CA ASN A 290 -15.68 -3.96 -13.54
C ASN A 290 -15.55 -5.45 -13.19
N THR A 291 -14.33 -5.92 -12.99
CA THR A 291 -14.07 -7.29 -12.55
C THR A 291 -14.61 -7.54 -11.15
N LEU A 292 -15.15 -8.73 -10.89
CA LEU A 292 -15.67 -9.07 -9.56
C LEU A 292 -14.56 -9.03 -8.49
N PRO A 293 -14.88 -8.64 -7.25
CA PRO A 293 -13.92 -8.72 -6.15
C PRO A 293 -13.37 -10.14 -5.98
N LEU A 294 -12.08 -10.23 -5.66
CA LEU A 294 -11.47 -11.51 -5.29
C LEU A 294 -12.00 -11.97 -3.94
N THR A 295 -12.54 -13.18 -3.87
CA THR A 295 -13.02 -13.76 -2.60
C THR A 295 -11.86 -14.06 -1.65
N TRP A 296 -12.14 -14.12 -0.35
CA TRP A 296 -11.12 -14.40 0.66
C TRP A 296 -10.37 -15.72 0.39
N GLN A 297 -11.05 -16.77 -0.11
CA GLN A 297 -10.40 -18.04 -0.43
C GLN A 297 -9.35 -17.89 -1.52
N VAL A 298 -9.66 -17.10 -2.56
CA VAL A 298 -8.73 -16.81 -3.65
C VAL A 298 -7.55 -15.98 -3.11
N ARG A 299 -7.79 -15.03 -2.21
CA ARG A 299 -6.74 -14.22 -1.59
C ARG A 299 -5.78 -15.06 -0.74
N ILE A 300 -6.29 -15.97 0.12
CA ILE A 300 -5.42 -16.89 0.90
C ILE A 300 -4.62 -17.80 -0.04
N ARG A 301 -5.24 -18.30 -1.12
CA ARG A 301 -4.54 -19.10 -2.13
C ARG A 301 -3.39 -18.32 -2.77
N ILE A 302 -3.62 -17.07 -3.17
CA ILE A 302 -2.59 -16.19 -3.74
C ILE A 302 -1.45 -15.97 -2.73
N ILE A 303 -1.77 -15.71 -1.46
CA ILE A 303 -0.76 -15.56 -0.40
C ILE A 303 0.14 -16.82 -0.33
N ARG A 304 -0.46 -18.01 -0.33
CA ARG A 304 0.28 -19.28 -0.31
C ARG A 304 1.17 -19.43 -1.54
N GLU A 305 0.64 -19.14 -2.73
CA GLU A 305 1.36 -19.26 -4.00
C GLU A 305 2.57 -18.32 -4.09
N VAL A 306 2.41 -17.06 -3.65
CA VAL A 306 3.52 -16.10 -3.56
C VAL A 306 4.55 -16.57 -2.53
N CYS A 307 4.12 -17.07 -1.37
CA CYS A 307 5.03 -17.64 -0.37
C CYS A 307 5.86 -18.81 -0.95
N SER A 308 5.23 -19.70 -1.72
CA SER A 308 5.91 -20.81 -2.40
C SER A 308 6.98 -20.30 -3.38
N ALA A 309 6.65 -19.29 -4.18
CA ALA A 309 7.58 -18.68 -5.13
C ALA A 309 8.80 -18.05 -4.43
N LEU A 310 8.58 -17.30 -3.35
CA LEU A 310 9.68 -16.67 -2.59
C LEU A 310 10.58 -17.71 -1.94
N ILE A 311 10.01 -18.73 -1.29
CA ILE A 311 10.79 -19.83 -0.70
C ILE A 311 11.65 -20.52 -1.77
N PHE A 312 11.10 -20.73 -2.96
CA PHE A 312 11.84 -21.32 -4.08
C PHE A 312 13.01 -20.43 -4.52
N LEU A 313 12.79 -19.13 -4.70
CA LEU A 313 13.83 -18.17 -5.09
C LEU A 313 14.94 -18.06 -4.04
N HIS A 314 14.57 -17.92 -2.76
CA HIS A 314 15.52 -17.77 -1.64
C HIS A 314 16.36 -19.04 -1.41
N LYS A 315 15.85 -20.20 -1.83
CA LYS A 315 16.56 -21.48 -1.73
C LYS A 315 17.29 -21.89 -2.99
N HIS A 316 17.22 -21.08 -4.04
CA HIS A 316 17.92 -21.38 -5.28
C HIS A 316 19.41 -21.60 -5.02
N LYS A 317 20.01 -22.55 -5.76
CA LYS A 317 21.41 -22.93 -5.65
C LYS A 317 22.09 -22.79 -7.02
N PRO A 318 23.36 -22.34 -7.08
CA PRO A 318 24.30 -22.16 -5.96
C PRO A 318 24.00 -20.97 -5.05
N HIS A 319 23.31 -19.96 -5.56
CA HIS A 319 23.08 -18.68 -4.88
C HIS A 319 21.58 -18.37 -4.76
N PRO A 320 21.12 -17.84 -3.60
CA PRO A 320 19.76 -17.34 -3.45
C PRO A 320 19.44 -16.24 -4.46
N VAL A 321 18.17 -16.15 -4.87
CA VAL A 321 17.65 -15.05 -5.68
C VAL A 321 16.71 -14.21 -4.81
N VAL A 322 16.93 -12.90 -4.75
CA VAL A 322 16.03 -11.94 -4.10
C VAL A 322 15.28 -11.17 -5.17
N HIS A 323 13.95 -11.08 -5.03
CA HIS A 323 13.11 -10.41 -6.00
C HIS A 323 13.30 -8.88 -5.97
N GLY A 324 13.28 -8.27 -4.79
CA GLY A 324 13.60 -6.86 -4.56
C GLY A 324 12.46 -5.85 -4.79
N ASP A 325 11.48 -6.17 -5.65
CA ASP A 325 10.29 -5.31 -5.87
C ASP A 325 8.97 -6.09 -5.84
N LEU A 326 8.79 -6.93 -4.82
CA LEU A 326 7.54 -7.67 -4.67
C LEU A 326 6.40 -6.71 -4.28
N LYS A 327 5.33 -6.69 -5.07
CA LYS A 327 4.11 -5.91 -4.82
C LYS A 327 2.94 -6.52 -5.61
N PRO A 328 1.67 -6.18 -5.29
CA PRO A 328 0.52 -6.66 -6.05
C PRO A 328 0.59 -6.35 -7.56
N GLY A 329 1.18 -5.22 -7.96
CA GLY A 329 1.39 -4.90 -9.38
C GLY A 329 2.34 -5.85 -10.12
N ASN A 330 3.20 -6.56 -9.39
CA ASN A 330 4.16 -7.53 -9.92
C ASN A 330 3.73 -8.99 -9.66
N ILE A 331 2.46 -9.20 -9.27
CA ILE A 331 1.84 -10.51 -9.13
C ILE A 331 0.73 -10.60 -10.17
N LEU A 332 0.93 -11.37 -11.23
CA LEU A 332 0.00 -11.53 -12.32
C LEU A 332 -0.91 -12.74 -12.12
N LEU A 333 -2.12 -12.70 -12.69
CA LEU A 333 -3.11 -13.78 -12.56
C LEU A 333 -3.40 -14.45 -13.90
N ASP A 334 -3.33 -15.79 -13.93
CA ASP A 334 -3.71 -16.59 -15.09
C ASP A 334 -5.25 -16.68 -15.24
N ALA A 335 -5.72 -17.41 -16.25
CA ALA A 335 -7.14 -17.60 -16.52
C ALA A 335 -7.94 -18.24 -15.35
N ASN A 336 -7.27 -18.96 -14.44
CA ASN A 336 -7.86 -19.62 -13.27
C ASN A 336 -7.64 -18.84 -11.96
N LEU A 337 -7.14 -17.60 -12.06
CA LEU A 337 -6.74 -16.77 -10.91
C LEU A 337 -5.63 -17.43 -10.07
N LEU A 338 -4.76 -18.23 -10.69
CA LEU A 338 -3.49 -18.65 -10.09
C LEU A 338 -2.47 -17.53 -10.26
N SER A 339 -1.73 -17.27 -9.21
CA SER A 339 -0.77 -16.17 -9.16
C SER A 339 0.61 -16.57 -9.68
N LYS A 340 1.25 -15.63 -10.39
CA LYS A 340 2.62 -15.72 -10.90
C LYS A 340 3.36 -14.43 -10.61
N VAL A 341 4.47 -14.52 -9.86
CA VAL A 341 5.35 -13.36 -9.61
C VAL A 341 6.12 -13.02 -10.89
N SER A 342 6.19 -11.73 -11.22
CA SER A 342 6.79 -11.18 -12.43
C SER A 342 7.70 -10.00 -12.12
N ASP A 343 8.39 -9.49 -13.15
CA ASP A 343 9.23 -8.27 -13.10
C ASP A 343 10.53 -8.46 -12.30
N PHE A 344 11.45 -9.22 -12.90
CA PHE A 344 12.75 -9.56 -12.31
C PHE A 344 13.87 -8.58 -12.69
N GLY A 345 13.52 -7.43 -13.29
CA GLY A 345 14.49 -6.46 -13.79
C GLY A 345 15.43 -5.89 -12.73
N ILE A 346 14.98 -5.81 -11.47
CA ILE A 346 15.80 -5.37 -10.33
C ILE A 346 16.01 -6.47 -9.28
N SER A 347 15.78 -7.73 -9.66
CA SER A 347 16.09 -8.88 -8.82
C SER A 347 17.58 -9.18 -8.84
N HIS A 348 18.10 -9.75 -7.76
CA HIS A 348 19.54 -10.02 -7.62
C HIS A 348 19.81 -11.47 -7.22
N ILE A 349 20.78 -12.09 -7.91
CA ILE A 349 21.42 -13.33 -7.46
C ILE A 349 22.45 -12.93 -6.42
N LEU A 350 22.34 -13.45 -5.19
CA LEU A 350 23.22 -13.10 -4.09
C LEU A 350 24.53 -13.87 -4.21
N LEU A 351 25.57 -13.22 -4.70
CA LEU A 351 26.92 -13.76 -4.71
C LEU A 351 27.49 -13.64 -3.30
N GLU A 352 28.18 -14.68 -2.84
CA GLU A 352 28.84 -14.68 -1.53
C GLU A 352 29.89 -13.56 -1.51
N SER A 353 29.67 -12.56 -0.65
CA SER A 353 30.65 -11.49 -0.45
C SER A 353 31.84 -12.06 0.31
N SER A 354 33.02 -12.01 -0.31
CA SER A 354 34.30 -12.41 0.32
C SER A 354 34.65 -11.59 1.56
N VAL A 355 33.93 -10.50 1.84
CA VAL A 355 34.20 -9.56 2.94
C VAL A 355 33.31 -9.82 4.16
N THR A 356 32.07 -10.30 3.99
CA THR A 356 31.10 -10.44 5.10
C THR A 356 30.60 -11.86 5.34
N GLY A 357 30.86 -12.81 4.44
CA GLY A 357 30.37 -14.20 4.56
C GLY A 357 28.85 -14.32 4.61
N SER A 358 28.12 -13.30 4.14
CA SER A 358 26.67 -13.21 4.15
C SER A 358 26.12 -13.18 2.72
N ASP A 359 25.03 -13.91 2.48
CA ASP A 359 24.22 -13.81 1.25
C ASP A 359 23.49 -12.46 1.24
N ALA A 360 24.16 -11.40 0.77
CA ALA A 360 23.61 -10.05 0.67
C ALA A 360 24.19 -9.30 -0.54
N HIS A 361 23.37 -8.45 -1.16
CA HIS A 361 23.79 -7.58 -2.26
C HIS A 361 23.75 -6.12 -1.82
N PHE A 362 24.84 -5.37 -1.98
CA PHE A 362 24.91 -3.96 -1.60
C PHE A 362 24.79 -3.04 -2.82
N THR A 363 23.94 -2.02 -2.73
CA THR A 363 23.80 -0.97 -3.74
C THR A 363 23.80 0.42 -3.12
N SER A 364 24.41 1.40 -3.79
CA SER A 364 24.34 2.81 -3.41
C SER A 364 23.03 3.49 -3.82
N GLN A 365 22.22 2.83 -4.65
CA GLN A 365 20.92 3.32 -5.11
C GLN A 365 19.86 2.22 -4.94
N PRO A 366 19.21 2.13 -3.76
CA PRO A 366 18.09 1.22 -3.55
C PRO A 366 16.95 1.56 -4.53
N MET A 367 16.53 0.56 -5.30
CA MET A 367 15.41 0.66 -6.25
C MET A 367 14.24 -0.20 -5.79
N GLY A 368 13.02 0.22 -6.13
CA GLY A 368 11.78 -0.50 -5.81
C GLY A 368 10.64 0.46 -5.48
N THR A 369 9.50 -0.11 -5.11
CA THR A 369 8.28 0.65 -4.85
C THR A 369 8.23 1.12 -3.39
N PRO A 370 8.24 2.44 -3.09
CA PRO A 370 8.43 2.96 -1.72
C PRO A 370 7.48 2.40 -0.66
N ALA A 371 6.23 2.08 -1.02
CA ALA A 371 5.24 1.58 -0.08
C ALA A 371 5.43 0.10 0.32
N TYR A 372 6.24 -0.66 -0.42
CA TYR A 372 6.54 -2.08 -0.18
C TYR A 372 8.02 -2.32 0.12
N MET A 373 8.85 -1.29 0.02
CA MET A 373 10.30 -1.38 0.18
C MET A 373 10.69 -1.58 1.63
N ASP A 374 11.59 -2.52 1.88
CA ASP A 374 12.19 -2.76 3.19
C ASP A 374 12.90 -1.48 3.71
N PRO A 375 12.52 -0.93 4.87
CA PRO A 375 13.11 0.29 5.40
C PRO A 375 14.61 0.15 5.72
N GLU A 376 15.07 -1.04 6.12
CA GLU A 376 16.51 -1.27 6.31
C GLU A 376 17.24 -1.33 4.97
N PHE A 377 16.61 -1.84 3.91
CA PHE A 377 17.23 -1.84 2.56
C PHE A 377 17.32 -0.42 2.03
N PHE A 378 16.26 0.36 2.20
CA PHE A 378 16.25 1.77 1.83
C PHE A 378 17.34 2.57 2.55
N GLY A 379 17.58 2.29 3.85
CA GLY A 379 18.57 3.01 4.63
C GLY A 379 20.02 2.54 4.44
N THR A 380 20.25 1.24 4.25
CA THR A 380 21.60 0.63 4.23
C THR A 380 22.09 0.27 2.84
N GLY A 381 21.20 0.13 1.86
CA GLY A 381 21.51 -0.40 0.54
C GLY A 381 21.75 -1.91 0.50
N GLU A 382 21.63 -2.62 1.62
CA GLU A 382 21.83 -4.07 1.71
C GLU A 382 20.55 -4.81 1.36
N LEU A 383 20.51 -5.51 0.23
CA LEU A 383 19.39 -6.32 -0.23
C LEU A 383 19.57 -7.79 0.22
N THR A 384 18.55 -8.35 0.86
CA THR A 384 18.57 -9.72 1.42
C THR A 384 17.23 -10.42 1.19
N PRO A 385 17.12 -11.76 1.39
CA PRO A 385 15.83 -12.46 1.36
C PRO A 385 14.79 -11.87 2.35
N GLN A 386 15.26 -11.21 3.41
CA GLN A 386 14.38 -10.60 4.40
C GLN A 386 13.74 -9.30 3.90
N SER A 387 14.29 -8.70 2.85
CA SER A 387 13.67 -7.58 2.16
C SER A 387 12.41 -8.04 1.41
N ASP A 388 12.45 -9.19 0.73
CA ASP A 388 11.24 -9.78 0.12
C ASP A 388 10.21 -10.18 1.18
N THR A 389 10.67 -10.69 2.34
CA THR A 389 9.79 -11.03 3.46
C THR A 389 9.01 -9.81 3.94
N TYR A 390 9.64 -8.63 4.01
CA TYR A 390 8.95 -7.38 4.35
C TYR A 390 7.86 -7.03 3.34
N SER A 391 8.22 -7.02 2.05
CA SER A 391 7.29 -6.72 0.96
C SER A 391 6.11 -7.72 0.91
N PHE A 392 6.38 -8.99 1.23
CA PHE A 392 5.35 -10.02 1.34
C PHE A 392 4.40 -9.76 2.52
N GLY A 393 4.92 -9.33 3.66
CA GLY A 393 4.11 -8.91 4.81
C GLY A 393 3.13 -7.80 4.45
N VAL A 394 3.61 -6.73 3.81
CA VAL A 394 2.74 -5.63 3.33
C VAL A 394 1.71 -6.13 2.32
N THR A 395 2.08 -7.06 1.44
CA THR A 395 1.18 -7.67 0.45
C THR A 395 0.07 -8.50 1.12
N ILE A 396 0.37 -9.27 2.18
CA ILE A 396 -0.63 -9.99 2.98
C ILE A 396 -1.65 -9.00 3.57
N LEU A 397 -1.17 -7.93 4.21
CA LEU A 397 -2.05 -6.92 4.81
C LEU A 397 -2.93 -6.22 3.75
N ARG A 398 -2.38 -5.98 2.55
CA ARG A 398 -3.10 -5.39 1.41
C ARG A 398 -4.23 -6.33 0.94
N LEU A 399 -3.96 -7.64 0.89
CA LEU A 399 -4.96 -8.66 0.53
C LEU A 399 -6.06 -8.82 1.59
N LEU A 400 -5.74 -8.71 2.88
CA LEU A 400 -6.73 -8.78 3.95
C LEU A 400 -7.69 -7.60 3.96
N THR A 401 -7.15 -6.40 3.78
CA THR A 401 -7.89 -5.15 4.00
C THR A 401 -8.46 -4.52 2.74
N GLY A 402 -7.90 -4.84 1.56
CA GLY A 402 -8.23 -4.15 0.31
C GLY A 402 -7.84 -2.65 0.32
N ARG A 403 -7.13 -2.17 1.35
CA ARG A 403 -6.75 -0.75 1.57
C ARG A 403 -5.36 -0.45 1.05
N ALA A 404 -5.12 0.78 0.59
CA ALA A 404 -3.83 1.18 0.04
C ALA A 404 -2.70 0.94 1.07
N PRO A 405 -1.46 0.63 0.64
CA PRO A 405 -0.38 0.25 1.54
C PRO A 405 0.07 1.36 2.50
N LEU A 406 -0.25 2.63 2.21
CA LEU A 406 0.09 3.75 3.08
C LEU A 406 -0.57 3.62 4.46
N ARG A 407 0.25 3.63 5.52
CA ARG A 407 -0.15 3.46 6.93
C ARG A 407 -0.81 2.11 7.25
N LEU A 408 -0.81 1.17 6.31
CA LEU A 408 -1.53 -0.09 6.44
C LEU A 408 -1.10 -0.91 7.66
N ILE A 409 0.22 -1.01 7.90
CA ILE A 409 0.81 -1.68 9.07
C ILE A 409 0.22 -1.12 10.37
N ARG A 410 0.20 0.22 10.52
CA ARG A 410 -0.31 0.87 11.73
C ARG A 410 -1.81 0.66 11.94
N VAL A 411 -2.57 0.67 10.85
CA VAL A 411 -4.03 0.48 10.90
C VAL A 411 -4.37 -0.94 11.34
N VAL A 412 -3.70 -1.95 10.78
CA VAL A 412 -3.94 -3.36 11.16
C VAL A 412 -3.42 -3.64 12.56
N GLN A 413 -2.26 -3.11 12.94
CA GLN A 413 -1.74 -3.25 14.30
C GLN A 413 -2.73 -2.68 15.34
N GLY A 414 -3.20 -1.45 15.15
CA GLY A 414 -4.17 -0.84 16.08
C GLY A 414 -5.48 -1.63 16.16
N ALA A 415 -5.99 -2.12 15.03
CA ALA A 415 -7.20 -2.94 15.03
C ALA A 415 -7.02 -4.29 15.76
N LEU A 416 -5.83 -4.89 15.73
CA LEU A 416 -5.55 -6.09 16.53
C LEU A 416 -5.40 -5.76 18.02
N ASP A 417 -4.74 -4.65 18.35
CA ASP A 417 -4.54 -4.22 19.74
C ASP A 417 -5.90 -3.88 20.42
N ASP A 418 -6.84 -3.34 19.64
CA ASP A 418 -8.20 -2.99 20.06
C ASP A 418 -9.22 -4.16 19.94
N ASP A 419 -8.79 -5.35 19.50
CA ASP A 419 -9.64 -6.52 19.21
C ASP A 419 -10.79 -6.22 18.22
N ASP A 420 -10.55 -5.31 17.27
CA ASP A 420 -11.49 -4.83 16.25
C ASP A 420 -10.98 -5.10 14.83
N LEU A 421 -10.31 -6.25 14.62
CA LEU A 421 -9.78 -6.61 13.30
C LEU A 421 -10.87 -6.62 12.22
N HIS A 422 -12.10 -7.01 12.57
CA HIS A 422 -13.24 -7.04 11.65
C HIS A 422 -13.48 -5.69 10.96
N SER A 423 -13.25 -4.55 11.63
CA SER A 423 -13.48 -3.22 11.04
C SER A 423 -12.49 -2.85 9.92
N VAL A 424 -11.36 -3.54 9.83
CA VAL A 424 -10.33 -3.29 8.81
C VAL A 424 -10.33 -4.31 7.66
N LEU A 425 -11.06 -5.43 7.79
CA LEU A 425 -11.16 -6.45 6.75
C LEU A 425 -11.92 -5.96 5.52
N ASP A 426 -11.52 -6.48 4.36
CA ASP A 426 -12.22 -6.22 3.11
C ASP A 426 -13.50 -7.07 3.02
N HIS A 427 -14.63 -6.43 3.29
CA HIS A 427 -15.94 -7.08 3.23
C HIS A 427 -16.35 -7.42 1.79
N SER A 428 -15.74 -6.81 0.77
CA SER A 428 -16.00 -7.16 -0.63
C SER A 428 -15.46 -8.55 -1.00
N ALA A 429 -14.53 -9.09 -0.20
CA ALA A 429 -14.00 -10.44 -0.36
C ALA A 429 -14.95 -11.54 0.18
N GLY A 430 -16.11 -11.14 0.72
CA GLY A 430 -17.03 -12.00 1.45
C GLY A 430 -16.68 -12.10 2.94
N GLU A 431 -17.37 -13.00 3.63
CA GLU A 431 -17.20 -13.22 5.08
C GLU A 431 -15.88 -13.94 5.38
N TRP A 432 -14.92 -13.19 5.91
CA TRP A 432 -13.64 -13.74 6.36
C TRP A 432 -13.81 -14.60 7.62
N PRO A 433 -13.25 -15.82 7.67
CA PRO A 433 -13.15 -16.55 8.92
C PRO A 433 -12.20 -15.80 9.88
N LEU A 434 -12.73 -15.27 10.97
CA LEU A 434 -11.98 -14.37 11.86
C LEU A 434 -10.66 -14.96 12.35
N GLY A 435 -10.63 -16.25 12.75
CA GLY A 435 -9.40 -16.90 13.18
C GLY A 435 -8.32 -16.96 12.08
N GLN A 436 -8.73 -17.18 10.82
CA GLN A 436 -7.80 -17.17 9.69
C GLN A 436 -7.33 -15.74 9.37
N ALA A 437 -8.23 -14.77 9.39
CA ALA A 437 -7.92 -13.37 9.16
C ALA A 437 -6.94 -12.82 10.20
N GLU A 438 -7.16 -13.14 11.48
CA GLU A 438 -6.29 -12.73 12.59
C GLU A 438 -4.90 -13.33 12.46
N GLN A 439 -4.81 -14.62 12.12
CA GLN A 439 -3.54 -15.28 11.94
C GLN A 439 -2.76 -14.72 10.74
N LEU A 440 -3.44 -14.41 9.63
CA LEU A 440 -2.81 -13.72 8.49
C LEU A 440 -2.39 -12.29 8.85
N ALA A 441 -3.16 -11.55 9.65
CA ALA A 441 -2.82 -10.21 10.09
C ALA A 441 -1.55 -10.22 10.95
N ARG A 442 -1.46 -11.15 11.91
CA ARG A 442 -0.27 -11.35 12.75
C ARG A 442 0.96 -11.71 11.92
N ILE A 443 0.83 -12.62 10.94
CA ILE A 443 1.93 -12.97 10.04
C ILE A 443 2.35 -11.77 9.20
N GLY A 444 1.40 -11.04 8.61
CA GLY A 444 1.67 -9.86 7.80
C GLY A 444 2.46 -8.82 8.57
N LEU A 445 2.07 -8.57 9.84
CA LEU A 445 2.77 -7.66 10.74
C LEU A 445 4.18 -8.15 11.09
N GLN A 446 4.34 -9.42 11.50
CA GLN A 446 5.65 -10.01 11.80
C GLN A 446 6.60 -9.97 10.60
N CYS A 447 6.11 -10.26 9.40
CA CYS A 447 6.87 -10.15 8.16
C CYS A 447 7.29 -8.69 7.88
N SER A 448 6.43 -7.73 8.21
CA SER A 448 6.66 -6.29 8.01
C SER A 448 7.38 -5.58 9.18
N GLU A 449 8.01 -6.32 10.09
CA GLU A 449 8.82 -5.76 11.16
C GLU A 449 9.96 -4.89 10.61
N ILE A 450 10.22 -3.76 11.26
CA ILE A 450 11.26 -2.82 10.81
C ILE A 450 12.62 -3.51 10.84
N SER A 451 12.91 -4.24 11.91
CA SER A 451 14.17 -4.99 12.04
C SER A 451 14.08 -6.36 11.37
N ARG A 452 14.96 -6.62 10.40
CA ARG A 452 15.12 -7.90 9.68
C ARG A 452 15.26 -9.11 10.59
N GLN A 453 15.96 -8.96 11.71
CA GLN A 453 16.22 -10.05 12.65
C GLN A 453 14.94 -10.53 13.35
N LYS A 454 13.91 -9.69 13.41
CA LYS A 454 12.60 -10.05 13.99
C LYS A 454 11.66 -10.67 12.97
N ARG A 455 11.98 -10.59 11.67
CA ARG A 455 11.13 -11.14 10.61
C ARG A 455 11.23 -12.67 10.62
N PRO A 456 10.10 -13.38 10.43
CA PRO A 456 10.06 -14.83 10.45
C PRO A 456 10.71 -15.45 9.21
N ASP A 457 11.17 -16.70 9.33
CA ASP A 457 11.57 -17.49 8.17
C ASP A 457 10.35 -17.95 7.37
N LEU A 458 10.34 -17.70 6.06
CA LEU A 458 9.19 -17.98 5.22
C LEU A 458 8.80 -19.46 5.21
N GLN A 459 9.75 -20.39 5.26
CA GLN A 459 9.45 -21.83 5.20
C GLN A 459 9.11 -22.42 6.58
N ARG A 460 9.89 -22.07 7.60
CA ARG A 460 9.78 -22.67 8.93
C ARG A 460 8.64 -22.09 9.74
N ASN A 461 8.37 -20.79 9.59
CA ASN A 461 7.37 -20.08 10.39
C ASN A 461 6.12 -19.74 9.59
N VAL A 462 6.28 -19.16 8.39
CA VAL A 462 5.14 -18.62 7.64
C VAL A 462 4.38 -19.70 6.86
N TRP A 463 5.08 -20.52 6.08
CA TRP A 463 4.49 -21.58 5.26
C TRP A 463 3.69 -22.61 6.08
N ARG A 464 4.19 -22.96 7.27
CA ARG A 464 3.52 -23.92 8.18
C ARG A 464 2.13 -23.47 8.61
N VAL A 465 1.88 -22.16 8.60
CA VAL A 465 0.59 -21.59 8.94
C VAL A 465 -0.28 -21.43 7.70
N ILE A 466 0.29 -20.95 6.59
CA ILE A 466 -0.48 -20.59 5.39
C ILE A 466 -0.90 -21.81 4.56
N ASP A 467 -0.07 -22.85 4.45
CA ASP A 467 -0.40 -24.04 3.64
C ASP A 467 -1.65 -24.80 4.15
N PRO A 468 -1.83 -25.05 5.46
CA PRO A 468 -3.05 -25.66 6.00
C PRO A 468 -4.32 -24.83 5.73
N MET A 469 -4.25 -23.49 5.79
CA MET A 469 -5.42 -22.62 5.64
C MET A 469 -6.15 -22.81 4.31
N VAL A 470 -5.42 -23.11 3.23
CA VAL A 470 -6.04 -23.35 1.92
C VAL A 470 -6.66 -24.75 1.81
N LYS A 471 -6.24 -25.72 2.63
CA LYS A 471 -6.82 -27.08 2.68
C LYS A 471 -8.13 -27.10 3.47
N GLU A 472 -8.28 -26.21 4.44
CA GLU A 472 -9.47 -26.08 5.29
C GLU A 472 -10.56 -25.18 4.68
N ALA A 473 -10.20 -24.30 3.74
CA ALA A 473 -11.17 -23.46 3.04
C ALA A 473 -12.07 -24.33 2.12
N PRO A 474 -13.41 -24.23 2.21
CA PRO A 474 -14.30 -24.93 1.29
C PRO A 474 -14.04 -24.42 -0.14
N ALA A 475 -13.53 -25.31 -0.99
CA ALA A 475 -13.15 -24.97 -2.36
C ALA A 475 -14.40 -24.61 -3.20
N PRO A 476 -14.39 -23.50 -3.95
CA PRO A 476 -15.33 -23.30 -5.03
C PRO A 476 -15.00 -24.27 -6.18
N LEU A 477 -15.89 -25.23 -6.44
CA LEU A 477 -16.03 -26.02 -7.66
C LEU A 477 -14.73 -26.58 -8.30
N SER A 478 -14.16 -27.62 -7.69
CA SER A 478 -13.33 -28.61 -8.43
C SER A 478 -13.32 -29.99 -7.75
N GLN A 479 -14.47 -30.41 -7.20
CA GLN A 479 -14.57 -31.63 -6.40
C GLN A 479 -14.47 -32.94 -7.20
N SER A 480 -14.27 -32.88 -8.53
CA SER A 480 -14.27 -34.10 -9.37
C SER A 480 -12.89 -34.73 -9.63
N PHE A 481 -11.77 -34.18 -9.13
CA PHE A 481 -10.44 -34.74 -9.43
C PHE A 481 -9.59 -35.17 -8.22
N ARG A 482 -10.04 -34.97 -6.98
CA ARG A 482 -9.19 -35.18 -5.78
C ARG A 482 -9.32 -36.54 -5.07
N SER A 483 -10.17 -37.45 -5.52
CA SER A 483 -10.50 -38.68 -4.76
C SER A 483 -9.71 -39.94 -5.15
N MET A 484 -8.46 -39.86 -5.60
CA MET A 484 -7.73 -41.11 -5.93
C MET A 484 -6.40 -41.36 -5.24
N PHE A 485 -5.78 -40.44 -4.51
CA PHE A 485 -4.48 -40.73 -3.91
C PHE A 485 -4.36 -40.17 -2.50
N SER A 486 -4.70 -41.02 -1.52
CA SER A 486 -4.24 -40.91 -0.14
C SER A 486 -3.53 -42.20 0.24
N GLU A 487 -2.41 -42.01 0.94
CA GLU A 487 -1.59 -42.98 1.71
C GLU A 487 -0.65 -43.95 0.96
N SER A 488 0.66 -43.64 0.98
CA SER A 488 1.62 -44.28 1.92
C SER A 488 3.06 -44.31 1.36
N SER A 489 4.01 -44.14 2.27
CA SER A 489 5.45 -44.52 2.23
C SER A 489 6.47 -43.58 1.57
N ARG A 490 7.64 -43.52 2.24
CA ARG A 490 8.80 -42.67 2.00
C ARG A 490 9.53 -43.05 0.70
N ALA A 491 9.09 -42.51 -0.42
CA ALA A 491 9.85 -42.45 -1.66
C ALA A 491 9.74 -41.04 -2.24
N VAL A 492 10.79 -40.55 -2.90
CA VAL A 492 10.79 -39.25 -3.58
C VAL A 492 9.64 -39.23 -4.60
N THR A 493 8.54 -38.55 -4.26
CA THR A 493 7.35 -38.47 -5.11
C THR A 493 7.65 -37.54 -6.28
N THR A 494 7.54 -38.07 -7.50
CA THR A 494 7.71 -37.27 -8.73
C THR A 494 6.69 -36.13 -8.75
N PRO A 495 7.12 -34.86 -8.93
CA PRO A 495 6.21 -33.73 -9.01
C PRO A 495 5.17 -33.94 -10.11
N SER A 496 3.90 -33.67 -9.81
CA SER A 496 2.77 -33.94 -10.70
C SER A 496 2.87 -33.19 -12.05
N TYR A 497 3.53 -32.04 -12.08
CA TYR A 497 3.75 -31.26 -13.31
C TYR A 497 4.82 -31.85 -14.25
N PHE A 498 5.55 -32.88 -13.82
CA PHE A 498 6.39 -33.69 -14.72
C PHE A 498 5.62 -34.80 -15.42
N LEU A 499 4.41 -35.09 -14.95
CA LEU A 499 3.55 -36.13 -15.50
C LEU A 499 2.70 -35.56 -16.64
N CYS A 500 2.63 -36.30 -17.74
CA CYS A 500 1.74 -35.98 -18.84
C CYS A 500 0.28 -36.08 -18.37
N PRO A 501 -0.58 -35.06 -18.58
CA PRO A 501 -1.99 -35.12 -18.18
C PRO A 501 -2.77 -36.29 -18.82
N ILE A 502 -2.38 -36.72 -20.02
CA ILE A 502 -3.02 -37.84 -20.74
C ILE A 502 -2.52 -39.19 -20.21
N SER A 503 -1.20 -39.41 -20.22
CA SER A 503 -0.62 -40.73 -19.93
C SER A 503 -0.29 -40.96 -18.46
N GLN A 504 -0.26 -39.90 -17.64
CA GLN A 504 0.15 -39.93 -16.22
C GLN A 504 1.56 -40.48 -16.00
N VAL A 505 2.41 -40.44 -17.03
CA VAL A 505 3.83 -40.83 -17.00
C VAL A 505 4.71 -39.60 -17.16
N VAL A 506 5.92 -39.64 -16.59
CA VAL A 506 6.93 -38.58 -16.74
C VAL A 506 7.20 -38.30 -18.21
N MET A 507 7.05 -37.04 -18.61
CA MET A 507 7.23 -36.60 -20.00
C MET A 507 8.71 -36.68 -20.42
N ARG A 508 8.97 -37.32 -21.56
CA ARG A 508 10.29 -37.38 -22.20
C ARG A 508 10.45 -36.30 -23.25
N ASP A 509 9.39 -36.04 -24.01
CA ASP A 509 9.31 -34.93 -24.96
C ASP A 509 8.06 -34.08 -24.68
N PRO A 510 8.10 -33.23 -23.64
CA PRO A 510 6.97 -32.37 -23.30
C PRO A 510 6.72 -31.33 -24.41
N GLN A 511 5.47 -31.21 -24.83
CA GLN A 511 4.98 -30.34 -25.90
C GLN A 511 3.79 -29.51 -25.39
N VAL A 512 3.81 -28.20 -25.62
CA VAL A 512 2.71 -27.29 -25.28
C VAL A 512 1.69 -27.30 -26.42
N ALA A 513 0.43 -27.56 -26.10
CA ALA A 513 -0.68 -27.46 -27.05
C ALA A 513 -1.34 -26.07 -27.01
N ALA A 514 -2.25 -25.81 -27.95
CA ALA A 514 -2.94 -24.52 -28.10
C ALA A 514 -3.79 -24.09 -26.88
N ASP A 515 -4.12 -25.00 -25.98
CA ASP A 515 -4.80 -24.72 -24.70
C ASP A 515 -3.85 -24.24 -23.60
N GLY A 516 -2.55 -24.16 -23.87
CA GLY A 516 -1.51 -23.74 -22.92
C GLY A 516 -1.03 -24.86 -21.98
N PHE A 517 -1.58 -26.08 -22.09
CA PHE A 517 -1.12 -27.22 -21.29
C PHE A 517 0.03 -27.95 -21.99
N THR A 518 0.90 -28.57 -21.19
CA THR A 518 2.01 -29.39 -21.69
C THR A 518 1.67 -30.87 -21.57
N TYR A 519 1.94 -31.62 -22.63
CA TYR A 519 1.66 -33.05 -22.78
C TYR A 519 2.91 -33.79 -23.29
N GLU A 520 2.96 -35.10 -23.12
CA GLU A 520 3.93 -35.93 -23.85
C GLU A 520 3.61 -35.89 -25.36
N ALA A 521 4.62 -35.64 -26.20
CA ALA A 521 4.46 -35.48 -27.65
C ALA A 521 3.64 -36.62 -28.28
N ASP A 522 4.02 -37.86 -27.98
CA ASP A 522 3.37 -39.05 -28.54
C ASP A 522 1.93 -39.22 -28.04
N ALA A 523 1.68 -38.86 -26.77
CA ALA A 523 0.34 -38.99 -26.19
C ALA A 523 -0.62 -37.95 -26.80
N LEU A 524 -0.15 -36.72 -26.98
CA LEU A 524 -0.91 -35.66 -27.60
C LEU A 524 -1.16 -35.93 -29.10
N ARG A 525 -0.14 -36.41 -29.83
CA ARG A 525 -0.30 -36.82 -31.24
C ARG A 525 -1.38 -37.89 -31.38
N ARG A 526 -1.31 -38.96 -30.58
CA ARG A 526 -2.36 -40.02 -30.61
C ARG A 526 -3.75 -39.48 -30.29
N TRP A 527 -3.86 -38.54 -29.36
CA TRP A 527 -5.14 -37.90 -29.04
C TRP A 527 -5.72 -37.15 -30.24
N LEU A 528 -4.90 -36.33 -30.91
CA LEU A 528 -5.30 -35.56 -32.09
C LEU A 528 -5.57 -36.45 -33.32
N ASP A 529 -4.74 -37.48 -33.52
CA ASP A 529 -4.85 -38.46 -34.61
C ASP A 529 -6.09 -39.35 -34.46
N SER A 530 -6.60 -39.52 -33.23
CA SER A 530 -7.86 -40.22 -32.95
C SER A 530 -9.11 -39.41 -33.33
N GLY A 531 -8.94 -38.23 -33.93
CA GLY A 531 -10.04 -37.38 -34.40
C GLY A 531 -10.56 -36.38 -33.36
N HIS A 532 -9.94 -36.29 -32.18
CA HIS A 532 -10.30 -35.29 -31.19
C HIS A 532 -9.73 -33.91 -31.56
N ASP A 533 -10.58 -32.88 -31.49
CA ASP A 533 -10.22 -31.47 -31.65
C ASP A 533 -10.39 -30.67 -30.35
N THR A 534 -10.54 -31.37 -29.22
CA THR A 534 -10.72 -30.77 -27.88
C THR A 534 -9.53 -31.02 -26.97
N SER A 535 -9.26 -30.07 -26.08
CA SER A 535 -8.27 -30.13 -25.00
C SER A 535 -8.48 -31.39 -24.13
N PRO A 536 -7.46 -32.25 -23.98
CA PRO A 536 -7.53 -33.41 -23.09
C PRO A 536 -7.84 -33.07 -21.62
N VAL A 537 -7.46 -31.85 -21.18
CA VAL A 537 -7.64 -31.40 -19.79
C VAL A 537 -8.97 -30.65 -19.61
N THR A 538 -9.27 -29.70 -20.50
CA THR A 538 -10.40 -28.78 -20.31
C THR A 538 -11.66 -29.18 -21.08
N LYS A 539 -11.54 -30.16 -21.99
CA LYS A 539 -12.60 -30.60 -22.94
C LYS A 539 -13.14 -29.49 -23.86
N LYS A 540 -12.48 -28.33 -23.91
CA LYS A 540 -12.82 -27.23 -24.83
C LYS A 540 -12.15 -27.45 -26.18
N SER A 541 -12.75 -26.96 -27.26
CA SER A 541 -12.14 -27.01 -28.60
C SER A 541 -10.76 -26.32 -28.60
N LEU A 542 -9.76 -26.98 -29.18
CA LEU A 542 -8.43 -26.44 -29.40
C LEU A 542 -8.47 -25.48 -30.59
N SER A 543 -7.88 -24.31 -30.45
CA SER A 543 -7.84 -23.31 -31.51
C SER A 543 -6.98 -23.73 -32.72
N ASN A 544 -6.01 -24.64 -32.53
CA ASN A 544 -5.24 -25.29 -33.58
C ASN A 544 -4.63 -26.63 -33.09
N ARG A 545 -3.96 -27.35 -33.99
CA ARG A 545 -3.28 -28.64 -33.73
C ARG A 545 -1.77 -28.51 -33.57
N ASP A 546 -1.23 -27.30 -33.60
CA ASP A 546 0.21 -27.07 -33.53
C ASP A 546 0.72 -27.28 -32.10
N THR A 547 1.96 -27.73 -31.98
CA THR A 547 2.60 -28.00 -30.69
C THR A 547 3.97 -27.36 -30.61
N ILE A 548 4.29 -26.78 -29.46
CA ILE A 548 5.58 -26.14 -29.21
C ILE A 548 6.40 -27.00 -28.25
N PRO A 549 7.64 -27.40 -28.59
CA PRO A 549 8.47 -28.15 -27.66
C PRO A 549 8.73 -27.38 -26.37
N ASN A 550 8.43 -28.00 -25.23
CA ASN A 550 8.70 -27.45 -23.91
C ASN A 550 10.09 -27.90 -23.44
N HIS A 551 11.13 -27.42 -24.13
CA HIS A 551 12.52 -27.79 -23.81
C HIS A 551 12.93 -27.44 -22.38
N ALA A 552 12.35 -26.38 -21.79
CA ALA A 552 12.58 -26.02 -20.40
C ALA A 552 12.06 -27.10 -19.43
N LEU A 553 10.83 -27.57 -19.62
CA LEU A 553 10.28 -28.67 -18.83
C LEU A 553 11.07 -29.96 -19.07
N ARG A 554 11.50 -30.22 -20.31
CA ARG A 554 12.34 -31.37 -20.66
C ARG A 554 13.66 -31.36 -19.88
N SER A 555 14.36 -30.22 -19.86
CA SER A 555 15.61 -30.06 -19.08
C SER A 555 15.37 -30.18 -17.58
N ALA A 556 14.26 -29.62 -17.06
CA ALA A 556 13.92 -29.74 -15.64
C ALA A 556 13.62 -31.19 -15.23
N ILE A 557 12.91 -31.94 -16.08
CA ILE A 557 12.66 -33.37 -15.88
C ILE A 557 13.99 -34.14 -15.90
N GLN A 558 14.88 -33.85 -16.86
CA GLN A 558 16.18 -34.49 -16.96
C GLN A 558 17.05 -34.25 -15.72
N GLU A 559 17.09 -33.01 -15.24
CA GLU A 559 17.83 -32.65 -14.04
C GLU A 559 17.24 -33.30 -12.78
N PHE A 560 15.91 -33.33 -12.64
CA PHE A 560 15.24 -34.06 -11.56
C PHE A 560 15.58 -35.55 -11.57
N LEU A 561 15.52 -36.19 -12.74
CA LEU A 561 15.88 -37.60 -12.90
C LEU A 561 17.37 -37.85 -12.61
N ARG A 562 18.26 -36.90 -12.94
CA ARG A 562 19.70 -36.98 -12.64
C ARG A 562 19.97 -36.87 -11.14
N GLN A 563 19.31 -35.93 -10.46
CA GLN A 563 19.43 -35.72 -9.02
C GLN A 563 18.91 -36.93 -8.24
N ASN A 564 17.80 -37.54 -8.66
CA ASN A 564 17.26 -38.73 -8.03
C ASN A 564 18.12 -39.98 -8.28
N LYS A 565 18.67 -40.16 -9.49
CA LYS A 565 19.65 -41.24 -9.77
C LYS A 565 20.89 -41.13 -8.89
N LEU A 566 21.37 -39.92 -8.62
CA LEU A 566 22.49 -39.70 -7.70
C LEU A 566 22.11 -40.04 -6.26
N GLN A 567 20.92 -39.65 -5.79
CA GLN A 567 20.43 -40.03 -4.45
C GLN A 567 20.27 -41.54 -4.27
N ASP A 568 19.81 -42.27 -5.28
CA ASP A 568 19.72 -43.74 -5.24
C ASP A 568 21.11 -44.40 -5.19
N LEU A 569 22.11 -43.83 -5.86
CA LEU A 569 23.51 -44.31 -5.81
C LEU A 569 24.16 -44.04 -4.45
N PHE A 570 23.84 -42.92 -3.79
CA PHE A 570 24.32 -42.61 -2.44
C PHE A 570 23.55 -43.35 -1.33
N ALA A 571 22.38 -43.91 -1.62
CA ALA A 571 21.61 -44.72 -0.68
C ALA A 571 21.97 -46.22 -0.76
N GLN A 572 22.72 -46.66 -1.78
CA GLN A 572 23.15 -48.04 -2.00
C GLN A 572 24.63 -48.30 -1.65
N GLY A 573 25.41 -47.27 -1.29
CA GLY A 573 26.78 -47.38 -0.76
C GLY A 573 26.81 -47.00 0.72
#